data_AF-A0A3P3XV22-F1
#
_entry.id   AF-A0A3P3XV22-F1
#
_cell.length_a   1.000
_cell.length_b   1.000
_cell.length_c   1.000
_cell.angle_alpha   90.00
_cell.angle_beta   90.00
_cell.angle_gamma   90.00
#
_symmetry.space_group_name_H-M   'P 1'
#
loop_
_entity.id
_entity.type
_entity.pdbx_description
1 polymer ?
#
loop_
_entity_poly.entity_id
_entity_poly.type
_entity_poly.pdbx_seq_one_letter_code
_entity_poly.pdbx_strand_id
1 'polypeptide(L)'
;MARRHTLDSGSPSAGRLSPHETAQRLESFLARWRESGGRAIDAFALAAGSEDALDLLPDVPPWVECVGALVTKDRTRVLLWLKSKPSAGESNIYEKISAGVQLPFKRPQWWASRSVRIRYYVIPPSPAGGADALLSGLEQAHGSLIVLSPPGSGEMLIQISESR
;
A
#
# COMPACT_ATOMS: atom_id res chain seq x y z
N MET A 1 -1.21 31.09 -38.92
CA MET A 1 -0.59 29.85 -38.43
C MET A 1 -0.46 29.94 -36.92
N ALA A 2 -1.27 29.20 -36.16
CA ALA A 2 -1.16 29.14 -34.70
C ALA A 2 -0.88 27.69 -34.31
N ARG A 3 0.35 27.40 -33.85
CA ARG A 3 0.74 26.09 -33.34
C ARG A 3 0.08 25.90 -31.97
N ARG A 4 -0.89 24.99 -31.91
CA ARG A 4 -1.38 24.43 -30.65
C ARG A 4 -0.23 23.64 -30.01
N HIS A 5 0.32 24.16 -28.93
CA HIS A 5 1.02 23.35 -27.94
C HIS A 5 -0.05 22.60 -27.13
N THR A 6 -0.37 21.38 -27.54
CA THR A 6 -0.97 20.39 -26.63
C THR A 6 0.11 20.03 -25.62
N LEU A 7 -0.01 20.57 -24.41
CA LEU A 7 0.66 20.05 -23.23
C LEU A 7 0.11 18.65 -22.98
N ASP A 8 0.90 17.65 -23.39
CA ASP A 8 0.72 16.26 -23.01
C ASP A 8 1.13 16.13 -21.54
N SER A 9 0.24 16.53 -20.64
CA SER A 9 0.37 16.27 -19.21
C SER A 9 -0.02 14.82 -18.94
N GLY A 10 0.81 13.89 -19.43
CA GLY A 10 0.80 12.50 -19.02
C GLY A 10 1.20 12.43 -17.56
N SER A 11 0.21 12.45 -16.66
CA SER A 11 0.44 12.03 -15.28
C SER A 11 1.02 10.61 -15.33
N PRO A 12 2.18 10.33 -14.72
CA PRO A 12 2.67 8.97 -14.62
C PRO A 12 1.74 8.23 -13.66
N SER A 13 0.73 7.55 -14.23
CA SER A 13 -0.13 6.63 -13.50
C SER A 13 0.74 5.58 -12.83
N ALA A 14 0.58 5.41 -11.52
CA ALA A 14 1.28 4.38 -10.78
C ALA A 14 1.14 3.01 -11.49
N GLY A 15 2.21 2.23 -11.52
CA GLY A 15 2.20 0.88 -12.07
C GLY A 15 1.23 0.00 -11.30
N ARG A 16 0.07 -0.31 -11.91
CA ARG A 16 -0.91 -1.24 -11.35
C ARG A 16 -0.44 -2.66 -11.63
N LEU A 17 -0.25 -3.44 -10.57
CA LEU A 17 0.21 -4.82 -10.64
C LEU A 17 -0.97 -5.76 -10.88
N SER A 18 -0.75 -6.81 -11.66
CA SER A 18 -1.67 -7.94 -11.73
C SER A 18 -1.74 -8.68 -10.39
N PRO A 19 -2.75 -9.54 -10.17
CA PRO A 19 -2.84 -10.34 -8.95
C PRO A 19 -1.61 -11.23 -8.71
N HIS A 20 -1.07 -11.82 -9.78
CA HIS A 20 0.11 -12.68 -9.69
C HIS A 20 1.36 -11.89 -9.29
N GLU A 21 1.60 -10.73 -9.93
CA GLU A 21 2.70 -9.84 -9.56
C GLU A 21 2.55 -9.32 -8.13
N THR A 22 1.32 -8.99 -7.73
CA THR A 22 1.02 -8.54 -6.36
C THR A 22 1.38 -9.62 -5.33
N ALA A 23 1.00 -10.87 -5.58
CA ALA A 23 1.35 -11.99 -4.71
C ALA A 23 2.87 -12.17 -4.59
N GLN A 24 3.59 -12.14 -5.71
CA GLN A 24 5.06 -12.22 -5.71
C GLN A 24 5.72 -11.08 -4.93
N ARG A 25 5.20 -9.85 -5.07
CA ARG A 25 5.69 -8.68 -4.31
C ARG A 25 5.43 -8.81 -2.83
N LEU A 26 4.26 -9.28 -2.43
CA LEU A 26 3.91 -9.55 -1.03
C LEU A 26 4.80 -10.64 -0.42
N GLU A 27 5.04 -11.75 -1.12
CA GLU A 27 5.95 -12.81 -0.67
C GLU A 27 7.37 -12.26 -0.48
N SER A 28 7.85 -11.48 -1.44
CA SER A 28 9.17 -10.85 -1.38
C SER A 28 9.27 -9.84 -0.22
N PHE A 29 8.22 -9.06 0.00
CA PHE A 29 8.13 -8.12 1.12
C PHE A 29 8.20 -8.86 2.46
N LEU A 30 7.42 -9.94 2.63
CA LEU A 30 7.39 -10.73 3.87
C LEU A 30 8.74 -11.37 4.18
N ALA A 31 9.46 -11.84 3.14
CA ALA A 31 10.82 -12.36 3.30
C ALA A 31 11.76 -11.29 3.86
N ARG A 32 11.81 -10.11 3.22
CA ARG A 32 12.63 -8.97 3.70
C ARG A 32 12.23 -8.50 5.09
N TRP A 33 10.93 -8.35 5.35
CA TRP A 33 10.42 -7.94 6.65
C TRP A 33 10.93 -8.84 7.78
N ARG A 34 10.91 -10.16 7.56
CA ARG A 34 11.45 -11.13 8.52
C ARG A 34 12.97 -11.04 8.67
N GLU A 35 13.69 -10.89 7.56
CA GLU A 35 15.16 -10.74 7.56
C GLU A 35 15.61 -9.49 8.32
N SER A 36 14.87 -8.38 8.20
CA SER A 36 15.09 -7.14 8.93
C SER A 36 14.61 -7.19 10.40
N GLY A 37 14.20 -8.35 10.92
CA GLY A 37 13.79 -8.54 12.32
C GLY A 37 12.36 -8.11 12.64
N GLY A 38 11.52 -7.93 11.62
CA GLY A 38 10.11 -7.58 11.78
C GLY A 38 9.32 -8.66 12.50
N ARG A 39 8.29 -8.24 13.26
CA ARG A 39 7.39 -9.18 13.95
C ARG A 39 6.68 -10.08 12.95
N ALA A 40 6.43 -11.33 13.32
CA ALA A 40 5.66 -12.25 12.49
C ALA A 40 4.34 -11.60 12.05
N ILE A 41 4.19 -11.43 10.74
CA ILE A 41 2.93 -11.04 10.11
C ILE A 41 2.18 -12.35 9.91
N ASP A 42 0.92 -12.38 10.30
CA ASP A 42 -0.01 -13.47 10.01
C ASP A 42 -0.26 -13.50 8.49
N ALA A 43 0.75 -14.01 7.77
CA ALA A 43 0.86 -14.04 6.33
C ALA A 43 0.02 -15.22 5.84
N PHE A 44 -0.96 -14.90 5.00
CA PHE A 44 -1.82 -15.87 4.39
C PHE A 44 -1.12 -16.64 3.26
N ALA A 45 -1.76 -17.71 2.81
CA ALA A 45 -1.51 -18.30 1.51
C ALA A 45 -1.91 -17.30 0.40
N LEU A 46 -1.04 -16.31 0.14
CA LEU A 46 -1.23 -15.24 -0.84
C LEU A 46 -1.53 -15.75 -2.25
N ALA A 47 -1.06 -16.95 -2.57
CA ALA A 47 -1.10 -17.53 -3.91
C ALA A 47 -2.38 -18.31 -4.26
N ALA A 48 -3.16 -18.80 -3.30
CA ALA A 48 -4.25 -19.74 -3.59
C ALA A 48 -5.64 -19.10 -3.46
N GLY A 49 -6.19 -18.62 -4.59
CA GLY A 49 -7.58 -18.16 -4.68
C GLY A 49 -7.84 -16.73 -4.22
N SER A 50 -6.80 -15.88 -4.20
CA SER A 50 -6.93 -14.44 -4.01
C SER A 50 -7.46 -13.79 -5.31
N GLU A 51 -8.42 -12.87 -5.20
CA GLU A 51 -8.97 -12.11 -6.33
C GLU A 51 -8.32 -10.71 -6.38
N ASP A 52 -8.30 -10.08 -7.56
CA ASP A 52 -7.90 -8.68 -7.70
C ASP A 52 -8.83 -7.78 -6.88
N ALA A 53 -8.27 -6.79 -6.20
CA ALA A 53 -9.00 -5.84 -5.37
C ALA A 53 -8.60 -4.38 -5.64
N LEU A 54 -7.92 -4.11 -6.77
CA LEU A 54 -7.49 -2.75 -7.12
C LEU A 54 -8.66 -1.79 -7.36
N ASP A 55 -9.84 -2.30 -7.69
CA ASP A 55 -11.08 -1.51 -7.81
C ASP A 55 -11.53 -0.90 -6.47
N LEU A 56 -11.05 -1.42 -5.34
CA LEU A 56 -11.26 -0.84 -4.01
C LEU A 56 -10.36 0.38 -3.76
N LEU A 57 -9.40 0.67 -4.62
CA LEU A 57 -8.56 1.86 -4.60
C LEU A 57 -8.98 2.79 -5.75
N PRO A 58 -10.03 3.63 -5.55
CA PRO A 58 -10.57 4.45 -6.63
C PRO A 58 -9.54 5.41 -7.22
N ASP A 59 -8.68 5.97 -6.36
CA ASP A 59 -7.59 6.86 -6.75
C ASP A 59 -6.28 6.38 -6.14
N VAL A 60 -5.26 6.27 -6.99
CA VAL A 60 -3.89 5.95 -6.57
C VAL A 60 -3.12 7.27 -6.52
N PRO A 61 -2.66 7.71 -5.34
CA PRO A 61 -1.96 8.97 -5.21
C PRO A 61 -0.66 9.03 -6.05
N PRO A 62 -0.23 10.23 -6.49
CA PRO A 62 0.91 10.40 -7.39
C PRO A 62 2.27 10.03 -6.80
N TRP A 63 2.38 9.92 -5.47
CA TRP A 63 3.61 9.48 -4.78
C TRP A 63 3.81 7.96 -4.85
N VAL A 64 2.77 7.20 -5.21
CA VAL A 64 2.86 5.76 -5.41
C VAL A 64 3.54 5.49 -6.75
N GLU A 65 4.61 4.70 -6.73
CA GLU A 65 5.29 4.18 -7.92
C GLU A 65 4.49 3.00 -8.48
N CYS A 66 4.20 2.02 -7.61
CA CYS A 66 3.48 0.80 -7.96
C CYS A 66 2.50 0.40 -6.86
N VAL A 67 1.39 -0.22 -7.24
CA VAL A 67 0.36 -0.71 -6.32
C VAL A 67 -0.22 -2.04 -6.79
N GLY A 68 -0.50 -2.92 -5.83
CA GLY A 68 -1.25 -4.15 -6.02
C GLY A 68 -2.24 -4.33 -4.88
N ALA A 69 -3.36 -4.99 -5.14
CA ALA A 69 -4.36 -5.28 -4.13
C ALA A 69 -4.95 -6.67 -4.34
N LEU A 70 -5.08 -7.42 -3.25
CA LEU A 70 -5.66 -8.76 -3.22
C LEU A 70 -6.73 -8.85 -2.14
N VAL A 71 -7.83 -9.53 -2.44
CA VAL A 71 -8.79 -9.97 -1.42
C VAL A 71 -8.52 -11.44 -1.05
N THR A 72 -8.59 -11.78 0.23
CA THR A 72 -8.46 -13.16 0.69
C THR A 72 -9.66 -13.99 0.24
N LYS A 73 -9.47 -15.30 0.04
CA LYS A 73 -10.52 -16.23 -0.42
C LYS A 73 -11.77 -16.24 0.46
N ASP A 74 -11.61 -16.09 1.77
CA ASP A 74 -12.71 -16.01 2.74
C ASP A 74 -13.38 -14.62 2.78
N ARG A 75 -12.88 -13.68 1.97
CA ARG A 75 -13.31 -12.28 1.86
C ARG A 75 -13.31 -11.53 3.19
N THR A 76 -12.51 -11.95 4.17
CA THR A 76 -12.42 -11.26 5.47
C THR A 76 -11.33 -10.20 5.53
N ARG A 77 -10.34 -10.26 4.62
CA ARG A 77 -9.22 -9.32 4.58
C ARG A 77 -8.90 -8.87 3.15
N VAL A 78 -8.42 -7.64 3.03
CA VAL A 78 -7.81 -7.07 1.82
C VAL A 78 -6.36 -6.76 2.14
N LEU A 79 -5.47 -7.12 1.23
CA LEU A 79 -4.04 -6.91 1.30
C LEU A 79 -3.65 -5.94 0.20
N LEU A 80 -3.09 -4.80 0.59
CA LEU A 80 -2.57 -3.82 -0.34
C LEU A 80 -1.05 -3.85 -0.25
N TRP A 81 -0.40 -3.93 -1.40
CA TRP A 81 1.04 -3.72 -1.53
C TRP A 81 1.27 -2.41 -2.26
N LEU A 82 2.14 -1.56 -1.72
CA LEU A 82 2.46 -0.26 -2.29
C LEU A 82 3.97 -0.04 -2.25
N LYS A 83 4.50 0.61 -3.29
CA LYS A 83 5.86 1.14 -3.28
C LYS A 83 5.81 2.63 -3.59
N SER A 84 6.40 3.45 -2.73
CA SER A 84 6.54 4.89 -2.97
C SER A 84 7.65 5.18 -3.99
N LYS A 85 7.48 6.25 -4.77
CA LYS A 85 8.55 6.76 -5.64
C LYS A 85 9.78 7.16 -4.81
N PRO A 86 11.00 6.89 -5.29
CA PRO A 86 12.20 7.47 -4.68
C PRO A 86 12.15 8.99 -4.86
N SER A 87 12.33 9.75 -3.78
CA SER A 87 12.42 11.21 -3.86
C SER A 87 13.67 11.59 -4.67
N ALA A 88 13.48 12.24 -5.82
CA ALA A 88 14.57 12.71 -6.65
C ALA A 88 15.21 13.96 -6.00
N GLY A 89 16.36 13.79 -5.35
CA GLY A 89 17.30 14.90 -5.15
C GLY A 89 17.35 15.59 -3.79
N GLU A 90 16.72 15.11 -2.73
CA GLU A 90 16.91 15.69 -1.39
C GLU A 90 17.63 14.75 -0.44
N SER A 91 18.87 15.15 -0.16
CA SER A 91 19.71 14.65 0.91
C SER A 91 19.16 15.14 2.26
N ASN A 92 18.05 14.60 2.75
CA ASN A 92 17.75 14.63 4.18
C ASN A 92 16.59 13.70 4.59
N ILE A 93 16.94 12.69 5.40
CA ILE A 93 16.17 12.07 6.51
C ILE A 93 14.67 11.94 6.31
N TYR A 94 14.22 10.74 5.88
CA TYR A 94 12.86 10.21 6.05
C TYR A 94 11.81 11.29 6.15
N GLU A 95 11.59 12.02 5.04
CA GLU A 95 10.40 12.84 4.95
C GLU A 95 9.25 11.91 5.33
N LYS A 96 8.68 12.18 6.51
CA LYS A 96 7.32 11.82 6.82
C LYS A 96 6.61 12.05 5.51
N ILE A 97 6.02 11.00 4.94
CA ILE A 97 4.84 11.14 4.11
C ILE A 97 4.06 12.31 4.75
N SER A 98 4.11 13.50 4.13
CA SER A 98 3.78 14.75 4.82
C SER A 98 2.46 14.53 5.54
N ALA A 99 2.42 14.75 6.85
CA ALA A 99 1.27 14.42 7.68
C ALA A 99 -0.02 14.76 6.92
N GLY A 100 -0.78 13.74 6.50
CA GLY A 100 -1.96 13.93 5.64
C GLY A 100 -1.91 13.31 4.24
N VAL A 101 -0.95 12.45 3.91
CA VAL A 101 -1.10 11.62 2.71
C VAL A 101 -2.11 10.51 2.97
N GLN A 102 -3.15 10.55 2.15
CA GLN A 102 -4.33 9.74 2.29
C GLN A 102 -4.45 8.83 1.07
N LEU A 103 -4.63 7.53 1.31
CA LEU A 103 -5.03 6.60 0.27
C LEU A 103 -6.52 6.27 0.48
N PRO A 104 -7.41 6.73 -0.40
CA PRO A 104 -8.82 6.37 -0.31
C PRO A 104 -8.99 4.88 -0.59
N PHE A 105 -9.69 4.20 0.32
CA PHE A 105 -10.08 2.81 0.19
C PHE A 105 -11.60 2.69 0.27
N LYS A 106 -12.20 2.18 -0.79
CA LYS A 106 -13.62 1.88 -0.84
C LYS A 106 -13.88 0.59 -0.09
N ARG A 107 -14.64 0.67 0.99
CA ARG A 107 -15.02 -0.50 1.77
C ARG A 107 -15.83 -1.46 0.89
N PRO A 108 -15.47 -2.75 0.85
CA PRO A 108 -16.28 -3.75 0.17
C PRO A 108 -17.68 -3.86 0.79
N GLN A 109 -18.70 -4.05 -0.07
CA GLN A 109 -20.08 -4.15 0.39
C GLN A 109 -20.32 -5.37 1.30
N TRP A 110 -19.56 -6.45 1.12
CA TRP A 110 -19.70 -7.68 1.90
C TRP A 110 -19.19 -7.58 3.34
N TRP A 111 -18.48 -6.50 3.72
CA TRP A 111 -18.14 -6.20 5.13
C TRP A 111 -19.26 -5.45 5.87
N ALA A 112 -20.39 -5.22 5.20
CA ALA A 112 -21.54 -4.50 5.75
C ALA A 112 -21.13 -3.16 6.39
N SER A 113 -21.84 -2.72 7.43
CA SER A 113 -21.55 -1.51 8.21
C SER A 113 -20.50 -1.70 9.31
N ARG A 114 -19.80 -2.84 9.35
CA ARG A 114 -18.82 -3.14 10.40
C ARG A 114 -17.59 -2.24 10.33
N SER A 115 -16.98 -2.04 11.50
CA SER A 115 -15.69 -1.35 11.63
C SER A 115 -14.60 -2.19 10.96
N VAL A 116 -13.58 -1.55 10.42
CA VAL A 116 -12.39 -2.25 9.89
C VAL A 116 -11.18 -1.97 10.75
N ARG A 117 -10.31 -2.97 10.86
CA ARG A 117 -8.99 -2.87 11.45
C ARG A 117 -7.97 -2.82 10.33
N ILE A 118 -7.08 -1.84 10.39
CA ILE A 118 -6.05 -1.60 9.38
C ILE A 118 -4.69 -1.73 10.05
N ARG A 119 -3.82 -2.57 9.49
CA ARG A 119 -2.44 -2.74 9.95
C ARG A 119 -1.49 -2.32 8.85
N TYR A 120 -0.49 -1.53 9.22
CA TYR A 120 0.58 -1.08 8.32
C TYR A 120 1.88 -1.77 8.68
N TYR A 121 2.64 -2.16 7.67
CA TYR A 121 4.01 -2.65 7.78
C TYR A 121 4.81 -1.97 6.69
N VAL A 122 5.87 -1.25 7.07
CA VAL A 122 6.67 -0.45 6.14
C VAL A 122 8.13 -0.82 6.29
N ILE A 123 8.75 -1.12 5.16
CA ILE A 123 10.20 -1.17 5.00
C ILE A 123 10.59 0.17 4.35
N PRO A 124 11.15 1.13 5.10
CA PRO A 124 11.57 2.39 4.53
C PRO A 124 12.66 2.20 3.49
N PRO A 125 12.87 3.17 2.59
CA PRO A 125 14.05 3.16 1.74
C PRO A 125 15.30 3.17 2.64
N SER A 126 16.18 2.18 2.45
CA SER A 126 17.39 2.04 3.25
C SER A 126 18.30 3.26 3.05
N PRO A 127 18.80 3.92 4.12
CA PRO A 127 19.88 4.86 3.97
C PRO A 127 21.16 4.07 3.69
N ALA A 128 22.08 4.64 2.92
CA ALA A 128 23.41 4.06 2.76
C ALA A 128 24.10 3.93 4.14
N GLY A 129 24.01 2.75 4.77
CA GLY A 129 24.79 2.36 5.94
C GLY A 129 24.11 2.35 7.33
N GLY A 130 22.77 2.31 7.44
CA GLY A 130 22.07 2.23 8.74
C GLY A 130 21.14 1.03 8.86
N ALA A 131 20.82 0.61 10.09
CA ALA A 131 19.82 -0.44 10.35
C ALA A 131 18.45 -0.03 9.77
N ASP A 132 17.80 -0.93 9.04
CA ASP A 132 16.49 -0.68 8.45
C ASP A 132 15.45 -0.48 9.57
N ALA A 133 15.01 0.76 9.77
CA ALA A 133 13.98 1.08 10.76
C ALA A 133 12.62 0.59 10.27
N LEU A 134 12.15 -0.56 10.75
CA LEU A 134 10.81 -1.05 10.40
C LEU A 134 9.72 -0.21 11.08
N LEU A 135 8.70 0.21 10.32
CA LEU A 135 7.54 0.91 10.88
C LEU A 135 6.32 0.01 10.86
N SER A 136 5.50 0.11 11.90
CA SER A 136 4.18 -0.52 11.96
C SER A 136 3.15 0.39 12.58
N GLY A 137 1.90 0.25 12.15
CA GLY A 137 0.78 1.06 12.63
C GLY A 137 -0.50 0.24 12.72
N LEU A 138 -1.43 0.69 13.56
CA LEU A 138 -2.75 0.09 13.72
C LEU A 138 -3.79 1.21 13.74
N GLU A 139 -4.79 1.10 12.88
CA GLU A 139 -5.91 2.03 12.80
C GLU A 139 -7.24 1.27 12.83
N GLN A 140 -8.29 1.96 13.27
CA GLN A 140 -9.67 1.50 13.16
C GLN A 140 -10.48 2.57 12.44
N ALA A 141 -11.23 2.17 11.44
CA ALA A 141 -12.02 3.08 10.62
C ALA A 141 -13.48 2.62 10.50
N HIS A 142 -14.35 3.60 10.27
CA HIS A 142 -15.78 3.43 10.07
C HIS A 142 -16.20 4.17 8.80
N GLY A 143 -17.31 3.72 8.19
CA GLY A 143 -17.85 4.33 6.97
C GLY A 143 -17.54 3.55 5.69
N SER A 144 -18.08 4.03 4.57
CA SER A 144 -17.96 3.40 3.25
C SER A 144 -16.67 3.78 2.51
N LEU A 145 -16.13 4.97 2.77
CA LEU A 145 -14.83 5.41 2.31
C LEU A 145 -13.90 5.51 3.51
N ILE A 146 -12.82 4.75 3.46
CA ILE A 146 -11.79 4.70 4.50
C ILE A 146 -10.57 5.44 3.99
N VAL A 147 -10.02 6.29 4.84
CA VAL A 147 -8.80 7.04 4.54
C VAL A 147 -7.65 6.33 5.22
N LEU A 148 -6.75 5.72 4.44
CA LEU A 148 -5.58 5.04 4.97
C LEU A 148 -4.44 6.04 5.16
N SER A 149 -3.77 5.99 6.32
CA SER A 149 -2.67 6.92 6.67
C SER A 149 -1.36 6.17 6.97
N PRO A 150 -0.61 5.72 5.94
CA PRO A 150 0.64 4.98 6.15
C PRO A 150 1.65 5.75 7.02
N PRO A 151 2.39 5.07 7.93
CA PRO A 151 3.25 5.73 8.91
C PRO A 151 4.57 6.28 8.33
N GLY A 152 4.91 5.99 7.08
CA GLY A 152 6.14 6.42 6.43
C GLY A 152 6.24 5.95 4.98
N SER A 153 7.23 6.46 4.25
CA SER A 153 7.50 6.10 2.85
C SER A 153 8.27 4.79 2.74
N GLY A 154 8.33 4.23 1.54
CA GLY A 154 9.04 3.00 1.22
C GLY A 154 8.15 1.94 0.59
N GLU A 155 8.50 0.69 0.85
CA GLU A 155 7.68 -0.46 0.48
C GLU A 155 6.74 -0.81 1.63
N MET A 156 5.47 -1.02 1.33
CA MET A 156 4.42 -1.12 2.33
C MET A 156 3.49 -2.29 2.07
N LEU A 157 3.15 -3.00 3.15
CA LEU A 157 2.02 -3.90 3.23
C LEU A 157 0.95 -3.26 4.13
N ILE A 158 -0.25 -3.10 3.60
CA ILE A 158 -1.44 -2.69 4.36
C ILE A 158 -2.40 -3.86 4.41
N GLN A 159 -2.71 -4.33 5.62
CA GLN A 159 -3.70 -5.36 5.85
C GLN A 159 -4.96 -4.73 6.42
N ILE A 160 -6.06 -4.81 5.68
CA ILE A 160 -7.37 -4.30 6.08
C ILE A 160 -8.26 -5.50 6.35
N SER A 161 -8.87 -5.56 7.53
CA SER A 161 -9.74 -6.68 7.92
C SER A 161 -11.00 -6.18 8.58
N GLU A 162 -12.10 -6.88 8.35
CA GLU A 162 -13.33 -6.69 9.12
C GLU A 162 -13.06 -6.89 10.62
N SER A 163 -13.56 -5.98 11.46
CA SER A 163 -13.55 -6.16 12.92
C SER A 163 -14.73 -7.07 13.27
N ARG A 164 -14.41 -8.26 13.80
CA ARG A 164 -15.40 -9.18 14.36
C ARG A 164 -15.88 -8.71 15.72
#